data_AF-A0A8X7C0V2-F1
#
_entry.id   AF-A0A8X7C0V2-F1
#
_cell.length_a   1.000
_cell.length_b   1.000
_cell.length_c   1.000
_cell.angle_alpha   90.00
_cell.angle_beta   90.00
_cell.angle_gamma   90.00
#
_symmetry.space_group_name_H-M   'P 1'
#
loop_
_entity.id
_entity.type
_entity.pdbx_description
1 polymer ?
#
loop_
_entity_poly.entity_id
_entity_poly.type
_entity_poly.pdbx_seq_one_letter_code
_entity_poly.pdbx_strand_id
1 'polypeptide(L)'
;MDCEEVLRSGQKKSGVYTIWLRSRVTKDRPLEVFCDMKTDGGGWTVVQRRGNFSRPRNYFNKDWARYKKGFGDIEKDFWLGDSMTEVHNNQRFTTRDQGNLTSDESCAEFFEGGWWYGQMGDSCIMNSNLNGVYSNGTDFIYGIVWETFRDDSLMETEMKIRPKNFRSLVTS
;
A
#
# COMPACT_ATOMS: atom_id res chain seq x y z
N MET A 1 16.92 -9.01 -7.16
CA MET A 1 16.17 -8.86 -8.41
C MET A 1 14.84 -8.24 -8.08
N ASP A 2 14.72 -6.91 -8.11
CA ASP A 2 13.45 -6.19 -8.03
C ASP A 2 12.91 -5.87 -9.44
N CYS A 3 11.78 -5.15 -9.55
CA CYS A 3 11.21 -4.79 -10.87
C CYS A 3 12.13 -3.92 -11.73
N GLU A 4 13.06 -3.19 -11.13
CA GLU A 4 14.06 -2.41 -11.85
C GLU A 4 15.08 -3.32 -12.52
N GLU A 5 15.60 -4.30 -11.78
CA GLU A 5 16.51 -5.32 -12.30
C GLU A 5 15.81 -6.20 -13.36
N VAL A 6 14.52 -6.50 -13.19
CA VAL A 6 13.70 -7.22 -14.20
C VAL A 6 13.53 -6.38 -15.48
N LEU A 7 13.30 -5.08 -15.37
CA LEU A 7 13.26 -4.19 -16.54
C LEU A 7 14.62 -4.20 -17.28
N ARG A 8 15.72 -4.11 -16.54
CA ARG A 8 17.09 -4.14 -17.11
C ARG A 8 17.44 -5.46 -17.78
N SER A 9 16.82 -6.57 -17.38
CA SER A 9 16.95 -7.85 -18.09
C SER A 9 16.15 -7.91 -19.39
N GLY A 10 15.52 -6.82 -19.82
CA GLY A 10 14.82 -6.68 -21.09
C GLY A 10 13.31 -6.95 -21.03
N GLN A 11 12.74 -7.20 -19.84
CA GLN A 11 11.31 -7.41 -19.68
C GLN A 11 10.58 -6.06 -19.68
N LYS A 12 9.81 -5.78 -20.74
CA LYS A 12 9.14 -4.48 -20.95
C LYS A 12 7.63 -4.50 -20.76
N LYS A 13 7.04 -5.67 -20.47
CA LYS A 13 5.59 -5.80 -20.27
C LYS A 13 5.27 -5.65 -18.78
N SER A 14 4.32 -4.78 -18.43
CA SER A 14 3.77 -4.76 -17.07
C SER A 14 3.06 -6.08 -16.77
N GLY A 15 3.14 -6.56 -15.54
CA GLY A 15 2.55 -7.82 -15.13
C GLY A 15 3.10 -8.33 -13.81
N VAL A 16 2.69 -9.55 -13.43
CA VAL A 16 3.21 -10.23 -12.23
C VAL A 16 4.56 -10.86 -12.54
N TYR A 17 5.54 -10.60 -11.68
CA TYR A 17 6.87 -11.18 -11.73
C TYR A 17 7.28 -11.69 -10.35
N THR A 18 8.10 -12.75 -10.35
CA THR A 18 8.81 -13.18 -9.14
C THR A 18 10.08 -12.36 -8.96
N ILE A 19 10.15 -11.59 -7.89
CA ILE A 19 11.32 -10.84 -7.48
C ILE A 19 12.03 -11.53 -6.32
N TRP A 20 13.33 -11.26 -6.19
CA TRP A 20 14.19 -11.74 -5.11
C TRP A 20 14.75 -10.55 -4.38
N LEU A 21 14.09 -10.16 -3.29
CA LEU A 21 14.53 -9.05 -2.46
C LEU A 21 15.81 -9.46 -1.72
N ARG A 22 16.90 -8.71 -1.94
CA ARG A 22 18.20 -8.92 -1.26
C ARG A 22 18.19 -8.45 0.21
N SER A 23 17.00 -8.28 0.81
CA SER A 23 16.88 -7.87 2.20
C SER A 23 17.29 -9.03 3.11
N ARG A 24 18.10 -8.74 4.12
CA ARG A 24 18.50 -9.72 5.15
C ARG A 24 17.30 -10.28 5.91
N VAL A 25 16.20 -9.52 5.92
CA VAL A 25 14.92 -9.88 6.57
C VAL A 25 14.16 -10.93 5.75
N THR A 26 14.16 -10.82 4.42
CA THR A 26 13.42 -11.73 3.53
C THR A 26 14.12 -13.06 3.29
N LYS A 27 15.37 -13.24 3.79
CA LYS A 27 16.17 -14.47 3.69
C LYS A 27 16.17 -15.08 2.27
N ASP A 28 16.33 -14.24 1.27
CA ASP A 28 16.32 -14.63 -0.15
C ASP A 28 15.06 -15.42 -0.57
N ARG A 29 13.90 -15.18 0.05
CA ARG A 29 12.65 -15.79 -0.41
C ARG A 29 12.11 -15.08 -1.66
N PRO A 30 11.59 -15.84 -2.64
CA PRO A 30 10.93 -15.23 -3.79
C PRO A 30 9.62 -14.58 -3.34
N LEU A 31 9.30 -13.44 -3.96
CA LEU A 31 8.04 -12.73 -3.76
C LEU A 31 7.42 -12.42 -5.12
N GLU A 32 6.13 -12.71 -5.29
CA GLU A 32 5.39 -12.26 -6.46
C GLU A 32 4.97 -10.80 -6.27
N VAL A 33 5.21 -9.96 -7.28
CA VAL A 33 4.84 -8.55 -7.29
C VAL A 33 4.31 -8.14 -8.66
N PHE A 34 3.49 -7.10 -8.70
CA PHE A 34 3.17 -6.45 -9.96
C PHE A 34 4.28 -5.45 -10.31
N CYS A 35 4.96 -5.69 -11.44
CA CYS A 35 5.90 -4.73 -12.01
C CYS A 35 5.20 -3.87 -13.05
N ASP A 36 5.20 -2.56 -12.82
CA ASP A 36 4.81 -1.58 -13.82
C ASP A 36 6.05 -1.19 -14.64
N MET A 37 6.11 -1.71 -15.87
CA MET A 37 7.22 -1.53 -16.81
C MET A 37 6.99 -0.39 -17.80
N LYS A 38 5.88 0.34 -17.69
CA LYS A 38 5.47 1.35 -18.66
C LYS A 38 5.53 2.76 -18.11
N THR A 39 5.01 2.99 -16.89
CA THR A 39 4.88 4.35 -16.35
C THR A 39 6.25 4.96 -16.04
N ASP A 40 6.52 6.18 -16.50
CA ASP A 40 7.74 6.95 -16.20
C ASP A 40 9.04 6.16 -16.42
N GLY A 41 9.12 5.42 -17.53
CA GLY A 41 10.27 4.59 -17.90
C GLY A 41 10.29 3.19 -17.27
N GLY A 42 9.26 2.81 -16.51
CA GLY A 42 9.06 1.46 -15.98
C GLY A 42 9.92 1.12 -14.76
N GLY A 43 9.95 -0.17 -14.40
CA GLY A 43 10.75 -0.68 -13.28
C GLY A 43 10.17 -0.36 -11.91
N TRP A 44 8.87 -0.04 -11.84
CA TRP A 44 8.17 0.21 -10.60
C TRP A 44 7.69 -1.11 -9.98
N THR A 45 7.88 -1.26 -8.68
CA THR A 45 7.26 -2.33 -7.88
C THR A 45 6.02 -1.76 -7.21
N VAL A 46 4.83 -2.26 -7.57
CA VAL A 46 3.57 -1.83 -6.93
C VAL A 46 3.44 -2.52 -5.57
N VAL A 47 3.17 -1.75 -4.51
CA VAL A 47 3.07 -2.24 -3.13
C VAL A 47 1.65 -2.14 -2.56
N GLN A 48 0.81 -1.31 -3.17
CA GLN A 48 -0.61 -1.21 -2.86
C GLN A 48 -1.37 -0.85 -4.14
N ARG A 49 -2.56 -1.44 -4.32
CA ARG A 49 -3.51 -1.05 -5.37
C ARG A 49 -4.93 -1.08 -4.81
N ARG A 50 -5.75 -0.09 -5.18
CA ARG A 50 -7.19 0.01 -4.91
C ARG A 50 -7.95 0.34 -6.18
N GLY A 51 -9.13 -0.23 -6.38
CA GLY A 51 -9.96 0.07 -7.54
C GLY A 51 -11.28 -0.69 -7.54
N ASN A 52 -12.06 -0.56 -8.62
CA ASN A 52 -13.33 -1.27 -8.76
C ASN A 52 -13.11 -2.72 -9.21
N PHE A 53 -12.77 -3.59 -8.26
CA PHE A 53 -12.49 -5.01 -8.52
C PHE A 53 -13.56 -5.95 -7.94
N SER A 54 -14.78 -5.46 -7.74
CA SER A 54 -15.90 -6.22 -7.16
C SER A 54 -15.58 -6.83 -5.77
N ARG A 55 -14.79 -6.11 -4.97
CA ARG A 55 -14.48 -6.48 -3.58
C ARG A 55 -15.50 -5.85 -2.61
N PRO A 56 -15.66 -6.42 -1.40
CA PRO A 56 -16.42 -5.76 -0.34
C PRO A 56 -15.86 -4.36 -0.06
N ARG A 57 -16.74 -3.42 0.29
CA ARG A 57 -16.36 -2.02 0.52
C ARG A 57 -15.22 -1.86 1.54
N ASN A 58 -15.26 -2.64 2.61
CA ASN A 58 -14.28 -2.66 3.70
C ASN A 58 -13.21 -3.75 3.53
N TYR A 59 -12.86 -4.09 2.29
CA TYR A 59 -11.88 -5.14 2.02
C TYR A 59 -10.50 -4.89 2.65
N PHE A 60 -10.14 -3.63 2.93
CA PHE A 60 -8.89 -3.28 3.61
C PHE A 60 -8.99 -3.22 5.14
N ASN A 61 -10.19 -3.40 5.71
CA ASN A 61 -10.34 -3.61 7.15
C ASN A 61 -9.76 -4.99 7.52
N LYS A 62 -8.49 -4.99 7.93
CA LYS A 62 -7.67 -6.16 8.22
C LYS A 62 -6.90 -5.94 9.51
N ASP A 63 -6.52 -7.05 10.13
CA ASP A 63 -5.73 -7.05 11.34
C ASP A 63 -4.23 -6.90 11.05
N TRP A 64 -3.44 -6.77 12.10
CA TRP A 64 -1.98 -6.65 12.00
C TRP A 64 -1.32 -7.83 11.32
N ALA A 65 -1.75 -9.05 11.62
CA ALA A 65 -1.16 -10.25 11.04
C ALA A 65 -1.30 -10.24 9.51
N ARG A 66 -2.45 -9.79 8.98
CA ARG A 66 -2.67 -9.63 7.54
C ARG A 66 -1.89 -8.44 6.97
N TYR A 67 -1.88 -7.28 7.62
CA TYR A 67 -1.11 -6.12 7.14
C TYR A 67 0.41 -6.34 7.13
N LYS A 68 0.93 -7.10 8.12
CA LYS A 68 2.33 -7.50 8.17
C LYS A 68 2.68 -8.51 7.07
N LYS A 69 1.81 -9.49 6.83
CA LYS A 69 2.04 -10.54 5.82
C LYS A 69 1.80 -10.07 4.39
N GLY A 70 0.88 -9.14 4.19
CA GLY A 70 0.27 -8.84 2.89
C GLY A 70 -1.03 -9.62 2.67
N PHE A 71 -1.92 -9.04 1.86
CA PHE A 71 -3.21 -9.62 1.49
C PHE A 71 -3.69 -9.08 0.15
N GLY A 72 -4.68 -9.75 -0.44
CA GLY A 72 -5.28 -9.33 -1.70
C GLY A 72 -4.87 -10.20 -2.87
N ASP A 73 -5.07 -9.64 -4.06
CA ASP A 73 -4.72 -10.24 -5.35
C ASP A 73 -3.88 -9.21 -6.09
N ILE A 74 -2.64 -9.58 -6.47
CA ILE A 74 -1.62 -8.70 -7.04
C ILE A 74 -2.12 -7.97 -8.30
N GLU A 75 -3.09 -8.53 -9.01
CA GLU A 75 -3.67 -7.92 -10.20
C GLU A 75 -4.87 -7.00 -9.90
N LYS A 76 -5.35 -6.97 -8.66
CA LYS A 76 -6.56 -6.24 -8.20
C LYS A 76 -6.26 -5.42 -6.93
N ASP A 77 -7.20 -5.35 -6.00
CA ASP A 77 -6.98 -4.83 -4.64
C ASP A 77 -5.95 -5.67 -3.88
N PHE A 78 -4.83 -5.07 -3.48
CA PHE A 78 -3.83 -5.71 -2.62
C PHE A 78 -3.00 -4.74 -1.78
N TRP A 79 -2.41 -5.31 -0.73
CA TRP A 79 -1.34 -4.74 0.08
C TRP A 79 -0.20 -5.76 0.14
N LEU A 80 1.00 -5.36 -0.25
CA LEU A 80 2.14 -6.29 -0.37
C LEU A 80 2.63 -6.82 0.99
N GLY A 81 2.39 -6.07 2.06
CA GLY A 81 2.86 -6.39 3.41
C GLY A 81 3.73 -5.26 3.99
N ASP A 82 3.73 -5.14 5.32
CA ASP A 82 4.48 -4.10 6.01
C ASP A 82 5.96 -4.47 6.16
N SER A 83 6.82 -3.77 5.41
CA SER A 83 8.29 -3.85 5.53
C SER A 83 8.88 -2.85 6.54
N MET A 84 8.05 -2.05 7.22
CA MET A 84 8.49 -0.99 8.14
C MET A 84 8.67 -1.50 9.59
N THR A 85 8.28 -2.74 9.88
CA THR A 85 8.14 -3.29 11.24
C THR A 85 9.44 -3.50 12.01
N GLU A 86 10.60 -3.64 11.36
CA GLU A 86 11.85 -3.98 12.05
C GLU A 86 12.73 -2.77 12.41
N VAL A 87 12.59 -1.63 11.73
CA VAL A 87 13.57 -0.52 11.80
C VAL A 87 12.97 0.89 11.89
N HIS A 88 11.67 1.08 11.65
CA HIS A 88 11.05 2.43 11.57
C HIS A 88 10.40 2.85 12.90
N ASN A 89 11.19 2.75 13.98
CA ASN A 89 10.77 3.17 15.31
C ASN A 89 10.42 4.68 15.32
N ASN A 90 9.24 5.03 15.88
CA ASN A 90 8.60 6.36 16.00
C ASN A 90 7.52 6.78 14.97
N GLN A 91 7.08 5.91 14.05
CA GLN A 91 5.80 6.09 13.35
C GLN A 91 4.99 4.80 13.44
N ARG A 92 3.80 4.85 14.05
CA ARG A 92 2.98 3.65 14.30
C ARG A 92 2.01 3.44 13.15
N PHE A 93 2.26 2.43 12.32
CA PHE A 93 1.20 1.87 11.49
C PHE A 93 0.16 1.25 12.43
N THR A 94 -1.11 1.54 12.22
CA THR A 94 -2.19 1.04 13.07
C THR A 94 -3.08 0.11 12.25
N THR A 95 -3.67 -0.85 12.94
CA THR A 95 -4.65 -1.80 12.38
C THR A 95 -5.76 -2.00 13.39
N ARG A 96 -6.87 -2.62 12.99
CA ARG A 96 -8.06 -2.74 13.85
C ARG A 96 -7.76 -3.33 15.24
N ASP A 97 -6.78 -4.23 15.34
CA ASP A 97 -6.36 -4.95 16.55
C ASP A 97 -5.02 -4.46 17.12
N GLN A 98 -4.35 -3.50 16.48
CA GLN A 98 -3.14 -2.86 16.98
C GLN A 98 -3.25 -1.34 16.84
N GLY A 99 -3.75 -0.70 17.90
CA GLY A 99 -3.88 0.74 18.05
C GLY A 99 -3.25 1.25 19.35
N ASN A 100 -3.30 2.56 19.54
CA ASN A 100 -2.70 3.24 20.69
C ASN A 100 -3.72 4.05 21.52
N LEU A 101 -5.02 3.76 21.34
CA LEU A 101 -6.09 4.39 22.12
C LEU A 101 -6.29 3.64 23.44
N THR A 102 -6.57 4.39 24.49
CA THR A 102 -6.94 3.93 25.83
C THR A 102 -8.44 3.59 25.92
N SER A 103 -9.25 4.10 24.99
CA SER A 103 -10.63 3.70 24.73
C SER A 103 -10.67 2.44 23.85
N ASP A 104 -11.76 1.66 23.97
CA ASP A 104 -11.92 0.30 23.43
C ASP A 104 -11.81 0.14 21.88
N GLU A 105 -11.50 1.20 21.12
CA GLU A 105 -11.45 1.18 19.64
C GLU A 105 -10.16 1.80 19.10
N SER A 106 -9.59 1.24 18.04
CA SER A 106 -8.43 1.83 17.34
C SER A 106 -8.86 2.77 16.20
N CYS A 107 -8.04 3.77 15.84
CA CYS A 107 -8.34 4.63 14.68
C CYS A 107 -8.52 3.84 13.37
N ALA A 108 -7.82 2.72 13.23
CA ALA A 108 -7.94 1.83 12.10
C ALA A 108 -9.26 1.04 12.09
N GLU A 109 -9.84 0.78 13.27
CA GLU A 109 -11.19 0.24 13.40
C GLU A 109 -12.23 1.29 13.02
N PHE A 110 -12.10 2.52 13.53
CA PHE A 110 -12.99 3.64 13.21
C PHE A 110 -13.01 3.99 11.72
N PHE A 111 -11.84 4.10 11.08
CA PHE A 111 -11.71 4.43 9.65
C PHE A 111 -11.72 3.19 8.72
N GLU A 112 -11.93 1.99 9.27
CA GLU A 112 -12.02 0.72 8.53
C GLU A 112 -10.84 0.43 7.56
N GLY A 113 -9.62 0.82 7.94
CA GLY A 113 -8.41 0.60 7.16
C GLY A 113 -7.14 0.79 7.99
N GLY A 114 -6.09 0.02 7.70
CA GLY A 114 -4.80 0.21 8.36
C GLY A 114 -4.02 1.37 7.74
N TRP A 115 -3.58 2.32 8.56
CA TRP A 115 -2.84 3.50 8.11
C TRP A 115 -1.98 4.09 9.23
N TRP A 116 -1.17 5.09 8.87
CA TRP A 116 -0.45 5.95 9.81
C TRP A 116 -1.34 7.11 10.26
N TYR A 117 -2.33 6.85 11.13
CA TYR A 117 -3.21 7.90 11.66
C TYR A 117 -2.50 8.80 12.69
N GLY A 118 -2.93 10.06 12.75
CA GLY A 118 -2.59 10.98 13.83
C GLY A 118 -3.53 10.83 15.01
N GLN A 119 -3.14 11.38 16.16
CA GLN A 119 -3.94 11.34 17.39
C GLN A 119 -3.80 12.65 18.17
N MET A 120 -4.90 13.13 18.75
CA MET A 120 -4.91 14.24 19.70
C MET A 120 -5.83 13.89 20.87
N GLY A 121 -5.25 13.57 22.04
CA GLY A 121 -6.00 12.96 23.14
C GLY A 121 -6.53 11.59 22.73
N ASP A 122 -7.83 11.34 22.95
CA ASP A 122 -8.50 10.10 22.54
C ASP A 122 -9.12 10.20 21.13
N SER A 123 -8.89 11.31 20.41
CA SER A 123 -9.44 11.55 19.07
C SER A 123 -8.48 11.14 17.96
N CYS A 124 -9.01 10.45 16.95
CA CYS A 124 -8.29 10.10 15.73
C CYS A 124 -8.25 11.26 14.74
N ILE A 125 -7.08 11.49 14.14
CA ILE A 125 -6.89 12.50 13.09
C ILE A 125 -6.47 11.80 11.80
N MET A 126 -7.22 12.06 10.73
CA MET A 126 -6.94 11.56 9.40
C MET A 126 -7.12 12.66 8.36
N ASN A 127 -6.03 12.95 7.62
CA ASN A 127 -6.07 13.82 6.44
C ASN A 127 -5.86 13.00 5.14
N SER A 128 -5.45 11.74 5.27
CA SER A 128 -5.30 10.81 4.17
C SER A 128 -5.48 9.38 4.66
N ASN A 129 -6.02 8.53 3.79
CA ASN A 129 -6.09 7.10 4.00
C ASN A 129 -6.30 6.40 2.67
N LEU A 130 -5.23 5.92 2.03
CA LEU A 130 -5.36 5.18 0.77
C LEU A 130 -5.88 3.74 0.99
N ASN A 131 -5.96 3.30 2.25
CA ASN A 131 -6.45 2.00 2.67
C ASN A 131 -7.90 2.04 3.18
N GLY A 132 -8.60 3.18 3.05
CA GLY A 132 -9.98 3.33 3.49
C GLY A 132 -11.01 2.56 2.67
N VAL A 133 -12.27 2.72 3.02
CA VAL A 133 -13.43 2.05 2.43
C VAL A 133 -13.56 2.39 0.94
N TYR A 134 -13.70 1.37 0.08
CA TYR A 134 -13.91 1.58 -1.35
C TYR A 134 -15.36 1.98 -1.66
N SER A 135 -15.69 3.26 -1.63
CA SER A 135 -17.08 3.71 -1.77
C SER A 135 -17.47 4.19 -3.17
N ASN A 136 -16.69 3.86 -4.21
CA ASN A 136 -16.96 4.30 -5.58
C ASN A 136 -17.21 5.83 -5.71
N GLY A 137 -16.45 6.63 -4.97
CA GLY A 137 -16.52 8.10 -5.04
C GLY A 137 -17.35 8.81 -3.96
N THR A 138 -18.15 8.10 -3.16
CA THR A 138 -19.23 8.79 -2.39
C THR A 138 -18.98 9.06 -0.90
N ASP A 139 -18.01 8.42 -0.25
CA ASP A 139 -17.84 8.44 1.21
C ASP A 139 -16.47 9.01 1.57
N PHE A 140 -16.38 10.31 1.79
CA PHE A 140 -15.11 10.97 2.10
C PHE A 140 -14.60 10.64 3.51
N ILE A 141 -15.46 10.46 4.50
CA ILE A 141 -15.00 10.30 5.89
C ILE A 141 -14.32 8.95 6.10
N TYR A 142 -14.87 7.89 5.51
CA TYR A 142 -14.33 6.53 5.64
C TYR A 142 -13.55 6.08 4.41
N GLY A 143 -13.57 6.87 3.34
CA GLY A 143 -13.13 6.45 2.01
C GLY A 143 -11.64 6.45 1.77
N ILE A 144 -11.29 6.27 0.50
CA ILE A 144 -9.92 6.36 0.01
C ILE A 144 -9.59 7.84 -0.19
N VAL A 145 -8.89 8.44 0.76
CA VAL A 145 -8.85 9.91 0.88
C VAL A 145 -7.44 10.46 0.76
N TRP A 146 -7.36 11.61 0.10
CA TRP A 146 -6.24 12.53 0.15
C TRP A 146 -6.78 13.96 0.19
N GLU A 147 -6.97 14.49 1.41
CA GLU A 147 -7.76 15.70 1.67
C GLU A 147 -7.30 16.92 0.85
N THR A 148 -5.99 17.12 0.67
CA THR A 148 -5.48 18.27 -0.08
C THR A 148 -5.61 18.15 -1.60
N PHE A 149 -6.07 17.00 -2.10
CA PHE A 149 -6.22 16.74 -3.53
C PHE A 149 -7.68 16.86 -3.96
N ARG A 150 -8.63 16.25 -3.22
CA ARG A 150 -10.07 16.29 -3.50
C ARG A 150 -10.92 16.07 -2.25
N ASP A 151 -12.18 16.51 -2.33
CA ASP A 151 -13.21 16.37 -1.29
C ASP A 151 -14.09 15.10 -1.46
N ASP A 152 -13.74 14.21 -2.41
CA ASP A 152 -14.41 12.94 -2.67
C ASP A 152 -13.47 11.74 -2.42
N SER A 153 -14.04 10.54 -2.28
CA SER A 153 -13.22 9.32 -2.19
C SER A 153 -12.61 9.00 -3.56
N LEU A 154 -11.32 8.72 -3.59
CA LEU A 154 -10.63 8.27 -4.79
C LEU A 154 -11.19 6.92 -5.27
N MET A 155 -11.36 6.79 -6.58
CA MET A 155 -11.87 5.57 -7.22
C MET A 155 -10.77 4.58 -7.59
N GLU A 156 -9.52 5.02 -7.63
CA GLU A 156 -8.34 4.20 -7.90
C GLU A 156 -7.12 4.82 -7.24
N THR A 157 -6.27 3.99 -6.64
CA THR A 157 -4.97 4.41 -6.10
C THR A 157 -3.94 3.32 -6.30
N GLU A 158 -2.69 3.72 -6.55
CA GLU A 158 -1.54 2.82 -6.51
C GLU A 158 -0.42 3.47 -5.70
N MET A 159 0.17 2.70 -4.77
CA MET A 159 1.46 3.05 -4.17
C MET A 159 2.53 2.17 -4.80
N LYS A 160 3.62 2.78 -5.27
CA LYS A 160 4.71 2.08 -5.94
C LYS A 160 6.08 2.61 -5.53
N ILE A 161 7.06 1.72 -5.51
CA ILE A 161 8.44 2.01 -5.12
C ILE A 161 9.41 1.66 -6.25
N ARG A 162 10.50 2.42 -6.33
CA ARG A 162 11.61 2.22 -7.28
C ARG A 162 12.89 2.82 -6.68
N PRO A 163 14.09 2.29 -6.98
CA PRO A 163 15.33 2.88 -6.51
C PRO A 163 15.47 4.36 -6.89
N LYS A 164 15.91 5.20 -5.93
CA LYS A 164 16.07 6.65 -6.13
C LYS A 164 17.04 7.00 -7.27
N ASN A 165 18.08 6.18 -7.44
CA ASN A 165 19.11 6.32 -8.47
C ASN A 165 18.76 5.62 -9.79
N PHE A 166 17.49 5.29 -10.03
CA PHE A 166 17.02 4.76 -11.30
C PHE A 166 17.43 5.66 -12.45
N ARG A 167 17.94 5.05 -13.52
CA ARG A 167 18.24 5.72 -14.78
C ARG A 167 17.42 5.06 -15.86
N SER A 168 16.56 5.84 -16.52
CA SER A 168 15.75 5.34 -17.63
C SER A 168 16.65 4.73 -18.70
N LEU A 169 16.26 3.56 -19.20
CA LEU A 169 16.88 2.92 -20.35
C LEU A 169 16.42 3.55 -21.68
N VAL A 170 15.45 4.48 -21.62
CA VAL A 170 15.03 5.28 -22.75
C VAL A 170 16.05 6.42 -22.89
N THR A 171 16.90 6.30 -23.91
CA THR A 171 17.82 7.37 -24.35
C THR A 171 17.04 8.64 -24.64
N SER A 172 17.55 9.78 -24.16
CA SER A 172 17.17 11.12 -24.60
C SER A 172 17.34 11.29 -26.10
#